data_AF-A0A8T4ZI51-F1
#
_entry.id   AF-A0A8T4ZI51-F1
#
_cell.length_a   1.000
_cell.length_b   1.000
_cell.length_c   1.000
_cell.angle_alpha   90.00
_cell.angle_beta   90.00
_cell.angle_gamma   90.00
#
_symmetry.space_group_name_H-M   'P 1'
#
loop_
_entity.id
_entity.type
_entity.pdbx_description
1 polymer ?
#
loop_
_entity_poly.entity_id
_entity_poly.type
_entity_poly.pdbx_seq_one_letter_code
_entity_poly.pdbx_strand_id
1 'polypeptide(L)'
;MPIKTIEFTDLEKELSATRKRFQEALAPELGKAYIIAITRDGCPACERQKPKLEQLAKTAAATHKDAVIFTRIHVKYRKDREEESARSKNILAHYFYPTNLILVRTKDRGAVELYRSAAPTMSELKRQIGIAVKLAEILRNRD
;
A
#
# COMPACT_ATOMS: atom_id res chain seq x y z
N MET A 1 -1.28 8.71 13.24
CA MET A 1 -0.81 9.04 11.89
C MET A 1 -1.97 8.89 10.91
N PRO A 2 -2.29 9.90 10.08
CA PRO A 2 -3.33 9.77 9.07
C PRO A 2 -2.87 8.82 7.95
N ILE A 3 -3.80 8.02 7.41
CA ILE A 3 -3.56 7.24 6.20
C ILE A 3 -3.66 8.20 5.02
N LYS A 4 -2.59 8.33 4.22
CA LYS A 4 -2.60 9.14 3.00
C LYS A 4 -3.55 8.48 2.00
N THR A 5 -4.59 9.17 1.56
CA THR A 5 -5.46 8.66 0.49
C THR A 5 -5.05 9.28 -0.84
N ILE A 6 -4.95 8.45 -1.88
CA ILE A 6 -4.59 8.85 -3.25
C ILE A 6 -5.64 8.25 -4.17
N GLU A 7 -6.20 9.06 -5.07
CA GLU A 7 -7.06 8.55 -6.14
C GLU A 7 -6.21 7.78 -7.16
N PHE A 8 -6.69 6.61 -7.60
CA PHE A 8 -5.94 5.78 -8.53
C PHE A 8 -5.56 6.53 -9.82
N THR A 9 -6.46 7.36 -10.34
CA THR A 9 -6.20 8.16 -11.55
C THR A 9 -5.07 9.17 -11.39
N ASP A 10 -4.83 9.70 -10.18
CA ASP A 10 -3.71 10.59 -9.94
C ASP A 10 -2.39 9.81 -9.90
N LEU A 11 -2.38 8.64 -9.28
CA LEU A 11 -1.24 7.72 -9.33
C LEU A 11 -0.97 7.28 -10.78
N GLU A 12 -1.99 6.91 -11.55
CA GLU A 12 -1.87 6.49 -12.95
C GLU A 12 -1.21 7.58 -13.82
N LYS A 13 -1.59 8.84 -13.64
CA LYS A 13 -0.95 9.99 -14.30
C LYS A 13 0.51 10.15 -13.89
N GLU A 14 0.82 10.04 -12.60
CA GLU A 14 2.19 10.13 -12.09
C GLU A 14 3.09 9.04 -12.69
N LEU A 15 2.60 7.79 -12.73
CA LEU A 15 3.33 6.66 -13.31
C LEU A 15 3.57 6.86 -14.81
N SER A 16 2.58 7.38 -15.54
CA SER A 16 2.70 7.69 -16.96
C SER A 16 3.74 8.79 -17.22
N ALA A 17 3.72 9.86 -16.42
CA ALA A 17 4.63 11.00 -16.55
C ALA A 17 6.08 10.65 -16.19
N THR A 18 6.28 9.84 -15.15
CA THR A 18 7.61 9.52 -14.63
C THR A 18 8.20 8.23 -15.21
N ARG A 19 7.38 7.42 -15.90
CA ARG A 19 7.72 6.05 -16.36
C ARG A 19 8.21 5.13 -15.24
N LYS A 20 7.87 5.45 -13.98
CA LYS A 20 8.20 4.62 -12.81
C LYS A 20 7.25 3.43 -12.72
N ARG A 21 7.75 2.33 -12.15
CA ARG A 21 6.88 1.24 -11.67
C ARG A 21 6.10 1.72 -10.46
N PHE A 22 4.89 1.21 -10.22
CA PHE A 22 4.06 1.66 -9.11
C PHE A 22 4.75 1.49 -7.75
N GLN A 23 5.57 0.44 -7.58
CA GLN A 23 6.32 0.22 -6.36
C GLN A 23 7.29 1.37 -6.08
N GLU A 24 7.95 1.90 -7.11
CA GLU A 24 8.93 2.98 -6.99
C GLU A 24 8.28 4.30 -6.60
N ALA A 25 7.06 4.56 -7.07
CA ALA A 25 6.29 5.74 -6.68
C ALA A 25 5.75 5.63 -5.25
N LEU A 26 5.34 4.42 -4.84
CA LEU A 26 4.72 4.20 -3.53
C LEU A 26 5.72 3.96 -2.39
N ALA A 27 6.95 3.54 -2.69
CA ALA A 27 8.01 3.32 -1.72
C ALA A 27 9.33 4.03 -2.11
N PRO A 28 9.37 5.38 -2.02
CA PRO A 28 10.49 6.17 -2.49
C PRO A 28 11.74 6.12 -1.60
N GLU A 29 11.62 5.92 -0.29
CA GLU A 29 12.72 6.10 0.67
C GLU A 29 13.18 4.79 1.31
N LEU A 30 14.48 4.72 1.62
CA LEU A 30 15.09 3.66 2.42
C LEU A 30 14.69 3.76 3.89
N GLY A 31 14.72 2.62 4.60
CA GLY A 31 14.45 2.59 6.04
C GLY A 31 12.98 2.67 6.44
N LYS A 32 12.06 2.62 5.47
CA LYS A 32 10.61 2.69 5.71
C LYS A 32 9.88 1.48 5.14
N ALA A 33 8.85 1.04 5.86
CA ALA A 33 7.86 0.09 5.39
C ALA A 33 6.62 0.84 4.89
N TYR A 34 6.21 0.58 3.65
CA TYR A 34 5.08 1.22 3.00
C TYR A 34 3.92 0.25 2.88
N ILE A 35 2.82 0.55 3.57
CA ILE A 35 1.63 -0.29 3.68
C ILE A 35 0.58 0.31 2.79
N ILE A 36 0.21 -0.41 1.73
CA ILE A 36 -0.69 0.08 0.69
C ILE A 36 -1.99 -0.70 0.76
N ALA A 37 -3.12 -0.01 0.94
CA ALA A 37 -4.45 -0.60 0.82
C ALA A 37 -5.13 -0.11 -0.45
N ILE A 38 -5.39 -1.03 -1.37
CA ILE A 38 -6.14 -0.75 -2.61
C ILE A 38 -7.62 -1.02 -2.33
N THR A 39 -8.44 0.02 -2.41
CA THR A 39 -9.89 -0.04 -2.17
C THR A 39 -10.65 0.46 -3.39
N ARG A 40 -11.96 0.21 -3.42
CA ARG A 40 -12.84 0.79 -4.45
C ARG A 40 -14.17 1.25 -3.88
N ASP A 41 -14.89 2.06 -4.65
CA ASP A 41 -16.30 2.38 -4.38
C ASP A 41 -17.19 1.12 -4.32
N GLY A 42 -18.21 1.18 -3.45
CA GLY A 42 -19.22 0.13 -3.35
C GLY A 42 -18.65 -1.23 -2.93
N CYS A 43 -17.53 -1.25 -2.20
CA CYS A 43 -16.87 -2.46 -1.70
C CYS A 43 -17.16 -2.67 -0.20
N PRO A 44 -18.09 -3.57 0.19
CA PRO A 44 -18.43 -3.78 1.59
C PRO A 44 -17.25 -4.26 2.44
N ALA A 45 -16.37 -5.08 1.86
CA ALA A 45 -15.16 -5.53 2.54
C ALA A 45 -14.17 -4.38 2.81
N CYS A 46 -14.10 -3.39 1.91
CA CYS A 46 -13.27 -2.22 2.05
C CYS A 46 -13.79 -1.33 3.18
N GLU A 47 -15.11 -1.09 3.23
CA GLU A 47 -15.74 -0.33 4.31
C GLU A 47 -15.53 -0.99 5.68
N ARG A 48 -15.67 -2.32 5.75
CA ARG A 48 -15.38 -3.08 6.99
C ARG A 48 -13.90 -3.04 7.39
N GLN A 49 -12.99 -2.94 6.43
CA GLN A 49 -11.55 -2.90 6.70
C GLN A 49 -11.09 -1.50 7.11
N LYS A 50 -11.68 -0.43 6.56
CA LYS A 50 -11.28 0.97 6.75
C LYS A 50 -11.03 1.37 8.22
N PRO A 51 -11.97 1.21 9.17
CA PRO A 51 -11.73 1.60 10.57
C PRO A 51 -10.68 0.73 11.25
N LYS A 52 -10.58 -0.55 10.86
CA LYS A 52 -9.60 -1.49 11.40
C LYS A 52 -8.18 -1.15 10.95
N LEU A 53 -8.02 -0.76 9.69
CA LEU A 53 -6.75 -0.31 9.14
C LEU A 53 -6.32 1.03 9.76
N GLU A 54 -7.27 1.94 10.01
CA GLU A 54 -7.00 3.21 10.70
C GLU A 54 -6.52 2.99 12.14
N GLN A 55 -7.13 2.06 12.86
CA GLN A 55 -6.65 1.67 14.19
C GLN A 55 -5.25 1.05 14.12
N LEU A 56 -5.01 0.14 13.16
CA LEU A 56 -3.70 -0.46 12.95
C LEU A 56 -2.63 0.58 12.63
N ALA A 57 -2.92 1.57 11.78
CA ALA A 57 -2.01 2.66 11.45
C ALA A 57 -1.68 3.53 12.67
N LYS A 58 -2.66 3.79 13.54
CA LYS A 58 -2.41 4.49 14.82
C LYS A 58 -1.49 3.68 15.74
N THR A 59 -1.75 2.38 15.91
CA THR A 59 -0.91 1.51 16.74
C THR A 59 0.51 1.39 16.17
N ALA A 60 0.64 1.15 14.87
CA ALA A 60 1.94 1.02 14.21
C ALA A 60 2.76 2.33 14.31
N ALA A 61 2.14 3.50 14.17
CA ALA A 61 2.82 4.78 14.35
C ALA A 61 3.27 5.00 15.81
N ALA A 62 2.51 4.53 16.79
CA ALA A 62 2.94 4.60 18.19
C ALA A 62 4.15 3.70 18.48
N THR A 63 4.22 2.51 17.84
CA THR A 63 5.30 1.54 18.05
C THR A 63 6.55 1.85 17.23
N HIS A 64 6.38 2.25 15.96
CA HIS A 64 7.46 2.35 14.96
C HIS A 64 7.69 3.78 14.46
N LYS A 65 6.97 4.77 14.99
CA LYS A 65 7.07 6.19 14.63
C LYS A 65 6.94 6.39 13.11
N ASP A 66 7.94 7.00 12.48
CA ASP A 66 8.01 7.36 11.06
C ASP A 66 8.57 6.25 10.15
N ALA A 67 8.94 5.10 10.72
CA ALA A 67 9.43 3.94 9.96
C ALA A 67 8.31 3.19 9.19
N VAL A 68 7.04 3.57 9.40
CA VAL A 68 5.88 2.97 8.73
C VAL A 68 5.05 4.06 8.07
N ILE A 69 4.69 3.87 6.80
CA ILE A 69 3.86 4.80 6.03
C ILE A 69 2.63 4.05 5.51
N PHE A 70 1.43 4.55 5.81
CA PHE A 70 0.19 3.98 5.29
C PHE A 70 -0.37 4.82 4.16
N THR A 71 -0.64 4.17 3.03
CA THR A 71 -1.30 4.77 1.87
C THR A 71 -2.53 3.96 1.50
N ARG A 72 -3.63 4.64 1.19
CA ARG A 72 -4.83 4.05 0.61
C ARG A 72 -4.95 4.54 -0.83
N ILE A 73 -4.93 3.61 -1.77
CA ILE A 73 -5.25 3.89 -3.17
C ILE A 73 -6.74 3.63 -3.34
N HIS A 74 -7.48 4.68 -3.64
CA HIS A 74 -8.92 4.60 -3.86
C HIS A 74 -9.23 4.54 -5.36
N VAL A 75 -9.99 3.53 -5.75
CA VAL A 75 -10.42 3.30 -7.14
C VAL A 75 -11.89 3.64 -7.27
N LYS A 76 -12.23 4.56 -8.16
CA LYS A 76 -13.63 4.85 -8.43
C LYS A 76 -14.27 3.69 -9.16
N TYR A 77 -15.50 3.39 -8.80
CA TYR A 77 -16.24 2.30 -9.42
C TYR A 77 -17.73 2.58 -9.47
N ARG A 78 -18.31 2.33 -10.65
CA ARG A 78 -19.76 2.18 -10.82
C ARG A 78 -20.03 0.96 -11.70
N LYS A 79 -21.18 0.30 -11.52
CA LYS A 79 -21.53 -0.91 -12.30
C LYS A 79 -21.56 -0.66 -13.81
N ASP A 80 -21.86 0.57 -14.22
CA ASP A 80 -21.91 1.02 -15.62
C ASP A 80 -20.55 1.49 -16.17
N ARG A 81 -19.52 1.62 -15.32
CA ARG A 81 -18.20 2.16 -15.66
C ARG A 81 -17.11 1.49 -14.83
N GLU A 82 -16.62 0.36 -15.33
CA GLU A 82 -15.64 -0.49 -14.64
C GLU A 82 -14.20 -0.24 -15.10
N GLU A 83 -13.97 0.70 -16.01
CA GLU A 83 -12.68 0.85 -16.71
C GLU A 83 -11.55 1.23 -15.76
N GLU A 84 -11.83 2.09 -14.76
CA GLU A 84 -10.84 2.46 -13.74
C GLU A 84 -10.44 1.26 -12.88
N SER A 85 -11.41 0.42 -12.50
CA SER A 85 -11.17 -0.84 -11.80
C SER A 85 -10.31 -1.79 -12.64
N ALA A 86 -10.62 -1.94 -13.93
CA ALA A 86 -9.84 -2.78 -14.83
C ALA A 86 -8.38 -2.29 -14.98
N ARG A 87 -8.19 -0.98 -15.20
CA ARG A 87 -6.84 -0.39 -15.29
C ARG A 87 -6.06 -0.51 -13.98
N SER A 88 -6.72 -0.30 -12.85
CA SER A 88 -6.12 -0.45 -11.52
C SER A 88 -5.62 -1.87 -11.27
N LYS A 89 -6.44 -2.88 -11.61
CA LYS A 89 -6.06 -4.29 -11.53
C LYS A 89 -4.83 -4.61 -12.39
N ASN A 90 -4.78 -4.07 -13.60
CA ASN A 90 -3.66 -4.25 -14.51
C ASN A 90 -2.38 -3.58 -13.99
N ILE A 91 -2.44 -2.30 -13.64
CA ILE A 91 -1.28 -1.50 -13.24
C ILE A 91 -0.74 -1.92 -11.87
N LEU A 92 -1.61 -2.19 -10.89
CA LEU A 92 -1.24 -2.54 -9.51
C LEU A 92 -1.18 -4.06 -9.27
N ALA A 93 -1.37 -4.85 -10.33
CA ALA A 93 -1.29 -6.31 -10.36
C ALA A 93 -2.16 -7.02 -9.30
N HIS A 94 -3.39 -6.56 -9.09
CA HIS A 94 -4.32 -7.14 -8.11
C HIS A 94 -5.65 -7.52 -8.76
N TYR A 95 -6.43 -8.38 -8.11
CA TYR A 95 -7.74 -8.81 -8.64
C TYR A 95 -8.91 -8.47 -7.72
N PHE A 96 -8.71 -8.58 -6.41
CA PHE A 96 -9.75 -8.38 -5.40
C PHE A 96 -9.61 -7.04 -4.67
N TYR A 97 -10.69 -6.62 -4.02
CA TYR A 97 -10.73 -5.46 -3.12
C TYR A 97 -11.29 -5.88 -1.74
N PRO A 98 -10.72 -5.39 -0.63
CA PRO A 98 -9.46 -4.65 -0.58
C PRO A 98 -8.26 -5.59 -0.83
N THR A 99 -7.21 -5.08 -1.47
CA THR A 99 -5.90 -5.75 -1.52
C THR A 99 -4.90 -4.93 -0.72
N ASN A 100 -4.13 -5.58 0.15
CA ASN A 100 -3.09 -4.94 0.95
C ASN A 100 -1.71 -5.39 0.47
N LEU A 101 -0.80 -4.43 0.30
CA LEU A 101 0.59 -4.64 -0.08
C LEU A 101 1.51 -4.10 1.01
N ILE A 102 2.69 -4.69 1.15
CA ILE A 102 3.80 -4.09 1.91
C ILE A 102 5.02 -4.00 1.01
N LEU A 103 5.54 -2.79 0.88
CA LEU A 103 6.71 -2.47 0.07
C LEU A 103 7.84 -1.95 0.96
N VAL A 104 9.08 -2.21 0.56
CA VAL A 104 10.28 -1.57 1.12
C VAL A 104 11.20 -1.15 -0.01
N ARG A 105 12.02 -0.12 0.21
CA ARG A 105 13.08 0.28 -0.72
C ARG A 105 14.37 -0.48 -0.42
N THR A 106 15.07 -0.90 -1.46
CA THR A 106 16.44 -1.43 -1.42
C THR A 106 17.38 -0.43 -2.12
N LYS A 107 18.67 -0.45 -1.76
CA LYS A 107 19.69 0.42 -2.37
C LYS A 107 19.93 0.07 -3.85
N ASP A 108 19.97 -1.22 -4.17
CA ASP A 108 20.42 -1.76 -5.45
C ASP A 108 19.29 -2.09 -6.43
N ARG A 109 18.11 -2.51 -5.93
CA ARG A 109 17.00 -3.02 -6.76
C ARG A 109 15.76 -2.13 -6.78
N GLY A 110 15.82 -0.98 -6.10
CA GLY A 110 14.67 -0.09 -5.95
C GLY A 110 13.63 -0.63 -4.99
N ALA A 111 12.36 -0.33 -5.23
CA ALA A 111 11.27 -0.77 -4.39
C ALA A 111 10.89 -2.23 -4.65
N VAL A 112 10.75 -3.02 -3.58
CA VAL A 112 10.40 -4.44 -3.61
C VAL A 112 9.14 -4.70 -2.80
N GLU A 113 8.33 -5.65 -3.27
CA GLU A 113 7.14 -6.12 -2.58
C GLU A 113 7.50 -7.30 -1.67
N LEU A 114 7.15 -7.20 -0.39
CA LEU A 114 7.36 -8.25 0.61
C LEU A 114 6.11 -9.05 0.91
N TYR A 115 4.93 -8.45 0.68
CA TYR A 115 3.66 -9.02 1.04
C TYR A 115 2.56 -8.50 0.14
N ARG A 116 1.64 -9.40 -0.24
CA ARG A 116 0.39 -9.10 -0.94
C ARG A 116 -0.69 -10.04 -0.45
N SER A 117 -1.84 -9.49 -0.10
CA SER A 117 -3.01 -10.31 0.26
C SER A 117 -4.32 -9.59 0.00
N ALA A 118 -5.30 -10.36 -0.48
CA ALA A 118 -6.68 -9.94 -0.58
C ALA A 118 -7.36 -10.09 0.78
N ALA A 119 -7.90 -8.99 1.32
CA ALA A 119 -8.64 -8.94 2.58
C ALA A 119 -7.97 -9.69 3.78
N PRO A 120 -6.68 -9.43 4.11
CA PRO A 120 -6.03 -10.10 5.23
C PRO A 120 -6.68 -9.76 6.57
N THR A 121 -6.48 -10.63 7.55
CA THR A 121 -6.77 -10.32 8.94
C THR A 121 -5.82 -9.22 9.44
N MET A 122 -6.29 -8.39 10.37
CA MET A 122 -5.45 -7.31 10.92
C MET A 122 -4.29 -7.84 11.77
N SER A 123 -4.45 -9.02 12.38
CA SER A 123 -3.36 -9.69 13.11
C SER A 123 -2.23 -10.10 12.16
N GLU A 124 -2.57 -10.69 11.02
CA GLU A 124 -1.57 -11.04 10.00
C GLU A 124 -0.91 -9.78 9.42
N LEU A 125 -1.71 -8.77 9.05
CA LEU A 125 -1.16 -7.52 8.54
C LEU A 125 -0.22 -6.84 9.55
N LYS A 126 -0.58 -6.83 10.84
CA LYS A 126 0.28 -6.33 11.93
C LYS A 126 1.59 -7.10 12.02
N ARG A 127 1.55 -8.44 11.94
CA ARG A 127 2.74 -9.29 11.97
C ARG A 127 3.68 -8.95 10.80
N GLN A 128 3.13 -8.85 9.60
CA GLN A 128 3.89 -8.55 8.38
C GLN A 128 4.49 -7.15 8.39
N ILE A 129 3.79 -6.16 8.97
CA ILE A 129 4.34 -4.82 9.20
C ILE A 129 5.59 -4.89 10.09
N GLY A 130 5.52 -5.63 11.20
CA GLY A 130 6.67 -5.78 12.10
C GLY A 130 7.90 -6.38 11.40
N ILE A 131 7.69 -7.40 10.56
CA ILE A 131 8.74 -8.01 9.75
C ILE A 131 9.32 -6.99 8.75
N ALA A 132 8.45 -6.28 8.05
CA ALA A 132 8.86 -5.30 7.03
C ALA A 132 9.64 -4.12 7.61
N VAL A 133 9.24 -3.61 8.79
CA VAL A 133 9.98 -2.53 9.48
C VAL A 133 11.38 -2.99 9.83
N LYS A 134 11.51 -4.18 10.42
CA LYS A 134 12.82 -4.74 10.79
C LYS A 134 13.70 -4.94 9.55
N LEU A 135 13.12 -5.42 8.45
CA LEU A 135 13.85 -5.56 7.19
C LEU A 135 14.28 -4.19 6.61
N ALA A 136 13.39 -3.20 6.62
CA ALA A 136 13.69 -1.86 6.13
C ALA A 136 14.85 -1.22 6.91
N GLU A 137 14.89 -1.42 8.23
CA GLU A 137 16.00 -0.99 9.08
C GLU A 137 17.32 -1.66 8.71
N ILE A 138 17.32 -2.99 8.54
CA ILE A 138 18.51 -3.74 8.09
C ILE A 138 19.00 -3.22 6.73
N LEU A 139 18.08 -3.02 5.78
CA LEU A 139 18.40 -2.54 4.43
C LEU A 139 18.95 -1.11 4.42
N ARG A 140 18.51 -0.25 5.36
CA ARG A 140 19.06 1.10 5.51
C ARG A 140 20.52 1.07 5.97
N ASN A 141 20.83 0.18 6.92
CA ASN A 141 22.12 0.13 7.60
C ASN A 141 23.15 -0.80 6.91
N ARG A 142 22.77 -1.46 5.82
CA ARG A 142 23.67 -2.31 5.04
C ARG A 142 24.43 -1.42 4.06
N ASP A 143 25.74 -1.33 4.19
CA ASP A 143 26.64 -0.52 3.33
C ASP A 143 26.55 -0.90 1.86
#